data_AF-A0A2V6DH72-F1
#
_entry.id   AF-A0A2V6DH72-F1
#
_cell.length_a   1.000
_cell.length_b   1.000
_cell.length_c   1.000
_cell.angle_alpha   90.00
_cell.angle_beta   90.00
_cell.angle_gamma   90.00
#
_symmetry.space_group_name_H-M   'P 1'
#
loop_
_entity.id
_entity.type
_entity.pdbx_description
1 polymer ?
#
loop_
_entity_poly.entity_id
_entity_poly.type
_entity_poly.pdbx_seq_one_letter_code
_entity_poly.pdbx_strand_id
1 'polypeptide(L)' 'HLHVARLDDLASPLEVRAQRLFGDAGNTIYQCAISASGISVAEERVSIMLRPQF' A
#
# COMPACT_ATOMS: atom_id res chain seq x y z
N HIS A 1 10.91 3.41 -13.52
CA HIS A 1 10.03 4.40 -14.16
C HIS A 1 8.62 4.15 -13.66
N LEU A 2 8.23 4.83 -12.58
CA LEU A 2 6.93 4.64 -11.96
C LEU A 2 5.96 5.67 -12.55
N HIS A 3 5.38 5.35 -13.71
CA HIS A 3 4.22 6.09 -14.20
C HIS A 3 2.99 5.59 -13.43
N VAL A 4 2.83 6.02 -12.18
CA VAL A 4 1.56 5.87 -11.47
C VAL A 4 0.65 6.95 -12.03
N ALA A 5 -0.44 6.56 -12.68
CA ALA A 5 -1.56 7.48 -12.87
C ALA A 5 -1.86 8.07 -11.48
N ARG A 6 -1.79 9.39 -11.32
CA ARG A 6 -1.98 10.02 -10.02
C ARG A 6 -3.25 9.45 -9.41
N LEU A 7 -3.14 8.85 -8.22
CA LEU A 7 -4.28 8.20 -7.56
C LEU A 7 -5.45 9.19 -7.41
N ASP A 8 -5.15 10.49 -7.34
CA ASP A 8 -6.08 11.61 -7.28
C ASP A 8 -7.04 11.71 -8.48
N ASP A 9 -6.66 11.20 -9.66
CA ASP A 9 -7.45 11.31 -10.90
C ASP A 9 -8.43 10.13 -11.09
N LEU A 10 -8.46 9.18 -10.16
CA LEU A 10 -9.29 7.98 -10.25
C LEU A 10 -10.69 8.26 -9.73
N ALA A 11 -11.66 8.26 -10.65
CA ALA A 11 -13.08 8.45 -10.33
C ALA A 11 -13.73 7.22 -9.65
N SER A 12 -13.04 6.09 -9.60
CA SER A 12 -13.53 4.85 -8.98
C SER A 12 -12.90 4.64 -7.61
N PRO A 13 -13.61 4.01 -6.64
CA PRO A 13 -13.04 3.68 -5.35
C PRO A 13 -11.76 2.86 -5.48
N LEU A 14 -10.79 3.16 -4.61
CA LEU A 14 -9.57 2.37 -4.49
C LEU A 14 -9.84 1.13 -3.64
N GLU A 15 -9.39 -0.01 -4.12
CA GLU A 15 -9.26 -1.24 -3.35
C GLU A 15 -7.79 -1.41 -2.97
N VAL A 16 -7.53 -1.59 -1.67
CA VAL A 16 -6.19 -1.78 -1.13
C VAL A 16 -6.12 -3.16 -0.48
N ARG A 17 -5.22 -4.01 -0.97
CA ARG A 17 -4.92 -5.32 -0.39
C ARG A 17 -3.51 -5.32 0.15
N ALA A 18 -3.36 -5.67 1.43
CA ALA A 18 -2.06 -5.76 2.09
C ALA A 18 -1.78 -7.20 2.52
N GLN A 19 -0.64 -7.74 2.10
CA GLN A 19 -0.12 -9.02 2.57
C GLN A 19 1.10 -8.78 3.45
N ARG A 20 1.06 -9.27 4.69
CA ARG A 20 2.22 -9.22 5.59
C ARG A 20 3.35 -10.07 5.00
N LEU A 21 4.54 -9.48 4.85
CA LEU A 21 5.73 -10.20 4.40
C LEU A 21 6.56 -10.67 5.60
N PHE A 22 7.08 -9.73 6.40
CA PHE A 22 7.91 -10.02 7.57
C PHE A 22 7.92 -8.84 8.55
N GLY A 23 8.38 -9.10 9.78
CA GLY A 23 8.54 -8.09 10.84
C GLY A 23 8.03 -8.57 12.20
N ASP A 24 7.96 -7.64 13.13
CA ASP A 24 7.49 -7.83 14.50
C ASP A 24 6.49 -6.74 14.93
N ALA A 25 6.21 -6.66 16.23
CA ALA A 25 5.28 -5.68 16.78
C ALA A 25 5.73 -4.22 16.61
N GLY A 26 7.03 -3.95 16.52
CA GLY A 26 7.58 -2.61 16.37
C GLY A 26 7.69 -2.14 14.93
N ASN A 27 8.02 -3.05 14.00
CA ASN A 27 8.09 -2.78 12.57
C ASN A 27 7.63 -3.99 11.75
N THR A 28 6.64 -3.79 10.88
CA THR A 28 6.18 -4.81 9.93
C THR A 28 6.16 -4.27 8.51
N ILE A 29 6.61 -5.09 7.56
CA ILE A 29 6.58 -4.81 6.13
C ILE A 29 5.43 -5.57 5.46
N TYR A 30 4.70 -4.87 4.59
CA TYR A 30 3.60 -5.39 3.80
C TYR A 30 3.88 -5.21 2.30
N GLN A 31 3.46 -6.18 1.49
CA GLN A 31 3.22 -5.99 0.07
C GLN A 31 1.81 -5.45 -0.09
N CYS A 32 1.67 -4.30 -0.74
CA CYS A 32 0.38 -3.66 -1.00
C CYS A 32 0.10 -3.66 -2.50
N ALA A 33 -1.09 -4.12 -2.88
CA ALA A 33 -1.64 -3.97 -4.21
C ALA A 33 -2.82 -2.98 -4.15
N ILE A 34 -2.81 -2.01 -5.06
CA ILE A 34 -3.85 -0.98 -5.19
C ILE A 34 -4.50 -1.14 -6.56
N SER A 35 -5.82 -1.27 -6.57
CA SER A 35 -6.60 -1.34 -7.79
C SER A 35 -7.79 -0.37 -7.78
N ALA A 36 -8.26 -0.01 -8.97
CA ALA A 36 -9.48 0.76 -9.17
C ALA A 36 -10.28 0.09 -10.28
N SER A 37 -11.56 -0.24 -10.02
CA SER A 37 -12.41 -0.95 -10.99
C SER A 37 -11.77 -2.23 -11.56
N GLY A 38 -11.05 -2.97 -10.71
CA GLY A 38 -10.34 -4.21 -11.09
C GLY A 38 -9.02 -4.02 -11.84
N ILE A 39 -8.62 -2.78 -12.15
CA ILE A 39 -7.35 -2.48 -12.83
C ILE A 39 -6.27 -2.17 -11.78
N SER A 40 -5.11 -2.81 -11.88
CA SER A 40 -3.96 -2.51 -11.03
C SER A 40 -3.41 -1.12 -11.33
N VAL A 41 -3.25 -0.31 -10.29
CA VAL A 41 -2.73 1.06 -10.41
C VAL A 41 -1.36 1.18 -9.77
N ALA A 42 -1.12 0.48 -8.66
CA ALA A 42 0.18 0.45 -8.00
C ALA A 42 0.38 -0.88 -7.25
N GLU A 43 1.62 -1.31 -7.21
CA GLU A 43 2.05 -2.45 -6.40
C GLU A 43 3.36 -2.07 -5.71
N GLU A 44 3.32 -1.95 -4.39
CA GLU A 44 4.38 -1.31 -3.61
C GLU A 44 4.60 -2.01 -2.28
N ARG A 45 5.74 -1.74 -1.66
CA ARG A 45 6.03 -2.19 -0.29
C ARG A 45 5.90 -1.04 0.68
N VAL A 46 5.23 -1.31 1.80
CA VAL A 46 5.05 -0.34 2.88
C VAL A 46 5.62 -0.92 4.17
N SER A 47 6.40 -0.11 4.89
CA SER A 47 6.80 -0.39 6.27
C SER A 47 5.91 0.41 7.22
N ILE A 48 5.31 -0.28 8.19
CA ILE A 48 4.52 0.33 9.26
C ILE A 48 5.32 0.17 10.55
N MET A 49 5.63 1.31 11.17
CA MET A 49 6.35 1.37 12.44
C MET A 49 5.42 1.94 13.52
N LEU A 50 5.31 1.23 14.65
CA LEU A 50 4.61 1.81 15.81
C LEU A 50 5.45 2.95 16.36
N ARG A 51 4.82 4.12 16.53
CA ARG A 51 5.49 5.22 17.22
C ARG A 51 5.62 4.86 18.71
N PRO A 52 6.84 4.86 19.28
CA PRO A 52 6.99 4.63 20.69
C PRO A 52 6.32 5.77 21.48
N GLN A 53 5.65 5.40 22.57
CA GLN A 53 5.06 6.35 23.52
C GLN A 53 6.16 6.66 24.53
N PHE A 54 6.77 7.84 24.42
CA PHE A 54 7.70 8.39 25.40
C PHE A 54 7.10 9.65 26.02
#